data_AF-A0A8C8S2Z7-F1
#
_entry.id   AF-A0A8C8S2Z7-F1
#
_cell.length_a   1.000
_cell.length_b   1.000
_cell.length_c   1.000
_cell.angle_alpha   90.00
_cell.angle_beta   90.00
_cell.angle_gamma   90.00
#
_symmetry.space_group_name_H-M   'P 1'
#
loop_
_entity.id
_entity.type
_entity.pdbx_description
1 polymer ?
#
loop_
_entity_poly.entity_id
_entity_poly.type
_entity_poly.pdbx_seq_one_letter_code
_entity_poly.pdbx_strand_id
1 'polypeptide(L)'
;MTSLSKTVTLQLIGFPLGSLGWILSCITMKHAEWRLWLVENTTMFSSGIAQVGIWKICFPPNLKISNDYGIVCCHEFNFNENFFPLEMFLAQILLLIASFLGGLGIFFTLLPPWHFYMGTIHKTQAICLFLAGGILYIITGFCVLVPVSWNFYSVANNSSIPFPLSFHLPSGPVAQKIGIAIPMGIASGLMLLISGIFFLSTTGQRSPVPGHSPGGSPLAGGSRAPPWIRPHGAA
;
A
#
# COMPACT_ATOMS: atom_id res chain seq x y z
N MET A 1 29.20 11.87 6.56
CA MET A 1 28.58 12.05 5.22
C MET A 1 27.84 10.82 4.70
N THR A 2 28.28 9.60 5.02
CA THR A 2 27.70 8.33 4.51
C THR A 2 26.27 8.04 4.95
N SER A 3 25.85 8.44 6.16
CA SER A 3 24.48 8.20 6.67
C SER A 3 23.42 9.03 5.93
N LEU A 4 23.65 10.34 5.78
CA LEU A 4 22.72 11.26 5.11
C LEU A 4 22.48 10.89 3.64
N SER A 5 23.54 10.46 2.93
CA SER A 5 23.44 10.02 1.54
C SER A 5 22.53 8.79 1.38
N LYS A 6 22.56 7.87 2.35
CA LYS A 6 21.70 6.67 2.33
C LYS A 6 20.24 7.03 2.54
N THR A 7 19.94 7.92 3.49
CA THR A 7 18.58 8.40 3.77
C THR A 7 17.93 9.02 2.53
N VAL A 8 18.64 9.94 1.86
CA VAL A 8 18.14 10.62 0.66
C VAL A 8 17.96 9.64 -0.50
N THR A 9 18.89 8.70 -0.69
CA THR A 9 18.79 7.66 -1.73
C THR A 9 17.55 6.78 -1.52
N LEU A 10 17.27 6.36 -0.29
CA LEU A 10 16.08 5.56 0.03
C LEU A 10 14.77 6.33 -0.22
N GLN A 11 14.72 7.63 0.08
CA GLN A 11 13.55 8.46 -0.22
C GLN A 11 13.34 8.64 -1.73
N LEU A 12 14.43 8.87 -2.48
CA LEU A 12 14.40 9.02 -3.94
C LEU A 12 13.94 7.75 -4.66
N ILE A 13 14.27 6.56 -4.13
CA ILE A 13 13.83 5.28 -4.69
C ILE A 13 12.42 4.92 -4.18
N GLY A 14 12.13 5.17 -2.90
CA GLY A 14 10.86 4.83 -2.28
C GLY A 14 9.68 5.56 -2.90
N PHE A 15 9.83 6.84 -3.23
CA PHE A 15 8.76 7.64 -3.84
C PHE A 15 8.22 7.06 -5.16
N PRO A 16 9.04 6.86 -6.21
CA PRO A 16 8.55 6.31 -7.47
C PRO A 16 8.08 4.87 -7.31
N LEU A 17 8.72 4.07 -6.44
CA LEU A 17 8.32 2.69 -6.17
C LEU A 17 6.90 2.63 -5.57
N GLY A 18 6.60 3.48 -4.58
CA GLY A 18 5.28 3.57 -3.96
C GLY A 18 4.22 4.10 -4.92
N SER A 19 4.59 5.10 -5.73
CA SER A 19 3.71 5.67 -6.75
C SER A 19 3.33 4.65 -7.82
N LEU A 20 4.30 3.90 -8.34
CA LEU A 20 4.07 2.80 -9.29
C LEU A 20 3.23 1.69 -8.67
N GLY A 21 3.53 1.31 -7.42
CA GLY A 21 2.75 0.34 -6.67
C GLY A 21 1.29 0.75 -6.53
N TRP A 22 1.02 2.02 -6.21
CA TRP A 22 -0.34 2.55 -6.11
C TRP A 22 -1.07 2.58 -7.45
N ILE A 23 -0.43 3.07 -8.52
CA ILE A 23 -1.02 3.07 -9.88
C ILE A 23 -1.38 1.65 -10.30
N LEU A 24 -0.47 0.69 -10.09
CA LEU A 24 -0.71 -0.72 -10.40
C LEU A 24 -1.85 -1.31 -9.54
N SER A 25 -2.04 -0.83 -8.31
CA SER A 25 -3.19 -1.23 -7.47
C SER A 25 -4.52 -0.78 -8.08
N CYS A 26 -4.60 0.46 -8.58
CA CYS A 26 -5.79 1.00 -9.22
C CYS A 26 -6.10 0.27 -10.54
N ILE A 27 -5.07 -0.04 -11.33
CA ILE A 27 -5.20 -0.83 -12.56
C ILE A 27 -5.71 -2.24 -12.23
N THR A 28 -5.10 -2.90 -11.25
CA THR A 28 -5.48 -4.24 -10.79
C THR A 28 -6.93 -4.26 -10.33
N MET A 29 -7.35 -3.29 -9.51
CA MET A 29 -8.72 -3.12 -9.06
C MET A 29 -9.70 -3.09 -10.24
N LYS A 30 -9.41 -2.33 -11.30
CA LYS A 30 -10.31 -2.19 -12.47
C LYS A 30 -10.25 -3.35 -13.47
N HIS A 31 -9.30 -4.27 -13.34
CA HIS A 31 -9.14 -5.37 -14.28
C HIS A 31 -10.27 -6.40 -14.18
N ALA A 32 -10.68 -7.00 -15.31
CA ALA A 32 -11.70 -8.07 -15.35
C ALA A 32 -11.09 -9.46 -15.12
N GLU A 33 -9.79 -9.62 -15.30
CA GLU A 33 -9.14 -10.94 -15.26
C GLU A 33 -8.57 -11.24 -13.87
N TRP A 34 -9.44 -11.33 -12.86
CA TRP A 34 -9.05 -11.84 -11.54
C TRP A 34 -9.17 -13.36 -11.49
N ARG A 35 -10.32 -13.86 -11.97
CA ARG A 35 -10.60 -15.30 -12.07
C ARG A 35 -11.04 -15.60 -13.50
N LEU A 36 -10.40 -16.59 -14.12
CA LEU A 36 -10.78 -17.09 -15.43
C LEU A 36 -11.62 -18.34 -15.22
N TRP A 37 -12.91 -18.26 -15.49
CA TRP A 37 -13.86 -19.34 -15.36
C TRP A 37 -14.00 -20.09 -16.68
N LEU A 38 -13.66 -21.38 -16.67
CA LEU A 38 -13.89 -22.25 -17.82
C LEU A 38 -15.34 -22.75 -17.77
N VAL A 39 -16.11 -22.42 -18.81
CA VAL A 39 -17.53 -22.78 -18.93
C VAL A 39 -17.68 -23.88 -19.98
N GLU A 40 -18.34 -24.98 -19.60
CA GLU A 40 -18.65 -26.09 -20.49
C GLU A 40 -19.71 -25.71 -21.52
N ASN A 41 -19.72 -26.45 -22.64
CA ASN A 41 -20.67 -26.26 -23.73
C ASN A 41 -22.08 -26.61 -23.24
N THR A 42 -22.96 -25.62 -23.17
CA THR A 42 -24.38 -25.83 -22.85
C THR A 42 -25.24 -25.37 -24.03
N THR A 43 -26.51 -25.75 -24.06
CA THR A 43 -27.43 -25.45 -25.17
C THR A 43 -27.54 -23.97 -25.54
N MET A 44 -27.17 -23.06 -24.61
CA MET A 44 -27.15 -21.60 -24.80
C MET A 44 -25.74 -20.99 -24.97
N PHE A 45 -24.65 -21.74 -24.70
CA PHE A 45 -23.27 -21.22 -24.70
C PHE A 45 -22.31 -22.08 -25.52
N SER A 46 -21.56 -21.44 -26.42
CA SER A 46 -20.34 -22.04 -26.95
C SER A 46 -19.26 -22.05 -25.86
N SER A 47 -18.48 -23.12 -25.75
CA SER A 47 -17.38 -23.25 -24.79
C SER A 47 -16.51 -22.00 -24.76
N GLY A 48 -16.29 -21.41 -23.58
CA GLY A 48 -15.63 -20.10 -23.47
C GLY A 48 -15.03 -19.84 -22.08
N ILE A 49 -14.13 -18.86 -22.01
CA ILE A 49 -13.49 -18.40 -20.78
C ILE A 49 -14.19 -17.12 -20.34
N ALA A 50 -15.00 -17.19 -19.28
CA ALA A 50 -15.58 -16.01 -18.65
C ALA A 50 -14.53 -15.35 -17.73
N GLN A 51 -14.36 -14.04 -17.87
CA GLN A 51 -13.39 -13.26 -17.10
C GLN A 51 -14.12 -12.55 -15.98
N VAL A 52 -13.91 -13.00 -14.75
CA VAL A 52 -14.56 -12.46 -13.56
C VAL A 52 -13.59 -11.53 -12.85
N GLY A 53 -13.95 -10.24 -12.81
CA GLY A 53 -13.25 -9.22 -12.04
C GLY A 53 -14.05 -8.80 -10.81
N ILE A 54 -13.49 -7.85 -10.06
CA ILE A 54 -14.12 -7.30 -8.85
C ILE A 54 -15.27 -6.32 -9.17
N TRP A 55 -15.13 -5.58 -10.28
CA TRP A 55 -16.06 -4.52 -10.69
C TRP A 55 -16.79 -4.79 -12.01
N LYS A 56 -16.38 -5.83 -12.73
CA LYS A 56 -16.99 -6.21 -14.00
C LYS A 56 -16.73 -7.67 -14.33
N ILE A 57 -17.62 -8.25 -15.10
CA ILE A 57 -17.47 -9.56 -15.73
C ILE A 57 -17.49 -9.38 -17.24
N CYS A 58 -16.57 -10.03 -17.94
CA CYS A 58 -16.48 -9.98 -19.40
C CYS A 58 -16.60 -11.39 -19.98
N PHE A 59 -17.34 -11.50 -21.08
CA PHE A 59 -17.56 -12.75 -21.80
C PHE A 59 -16.80 -12.75 -23.13
N PRO A 60 -16.35 -13.92 -23.60
CA PRO A 60 -15.64 -14.03 -24.87
C PRO A 60 -16.58 -13.70 -26.05
N PRO A 61 -16.05 -13.16 -27.16
CA PRO A 61 -16.84 -12.65 -28.28
C PRO A 61 -17.66 -13.72 -29.03
N ASN A 62 -17.43 -15.02 -28.77
CA ASN A 62 -18.10 -16.14 -29.42
C ASN A 62 -19.37 -16.63 -28.67
N LEU A 63 -20.00 -15.77 -27.86
CA LEU A 63 -21.29 -16.09 -27.25
C LEU A 63 -22.38 -16.14 -28.33
N LYS A 64 -23.13 -17.25 -28.40
CA LYS A 64 -24.32 -17.42 -29.26
C LYS A 64 -25.45 -16.41 -29.00
N ILE A 65 -25.36 -15.62 -27.93
CA ILE A 65 -26.29 -14.52 -27.61
C ILE A 65 -26.01 -13.26 -28.45
N SER A 66 -24.77 -13.06 -28.92
CA SER A 66 -24.40 -11.94 -29.79
C SER A 66 -24.26 -12.42 -31.23
N ASN A 67 -25.41 -12.72 -31.85
CA ASN A 67 -25.48 -13.35 -33.15
C ASN A 67 -25.16 -12.41 -34.35
N ASP A 68 -24.52 -11.25 -34.13
CA ASP A 68 -24.30 -10.31 -35.24
C ASP A 68 -22.95 -9.58 -35.26
N TYR A 69 -22.23 -9.42 -34.14
CA TYR A 69 -20.90 -8.79 -34.16
C TYR A 69 -20.03 -9.38 -33.04
N GLY A 70 -18.76 -9.70 -33.32
CA GLY A 70 -17.79 -10.26 -32.36
C GLY A 70 -17.34 -9.28 -31.26
N ILE A 71 -18.32 -8.66 -30.59
CA ILE A 71 -18.13 -7.66 -29.54
C ILE A 71 -17.96 -8.41 -28.20
N VAL A 72 -16.91 -8.05 -27.46
CA VAL A 72 -16.73 -8.50 -26.08
C VAL A 72 -17.80 -7.86 -25.20
N CYS A 73 -18.75 -8.64 -24.70
CA CYS A 73 -19.77 -8.15 -23.77
C CYS A 73 -19.19 -8.10 -22.36
N CYS A 74 -19.01 -6.90 -21.81
CA CYS A 74 -18.68 -6.69 -20.41
C CYS A 74 -19.87 -6.11 -19.66
N HIS A 75 -20.21 -6.69 -18.51
CA HIS A 75 -21.20 -6.15 -17.60
C HIS A 75 -20.50 -5.61 -16.35
N GLU A 76 -20.77 -4.36 -16.03
CA GLU A 76 -20.23 -3.72 -14.83
C GLU A 76 -21.11 -4.03 -13.62
N PHE A 77 -20.48 -4.18 -12.47
CA PHE A 77 -21.15 -4.39 -11.20
C PHE A 77 -21.24 -3.07 -10.45
N ASN A 78 -22.39 -2.78 -9.83
CA ASN A 78 -22.46 -1.68 -8.89
C ASN A 78 -21.75 -2.07 -7.58
N PHE A 79 -21.47 -1.04 -6.79
CA PHE A 79 -20.99 -1.25 -5.43
C PHE A 79 -22.07 -1.98 -4.61
N ASN A 80 -21.70 -3.09 -3.97
CA ASN A 80 -22.57 -3.87 -3.09
C ASN A 80 -23.86 -4.43 -3.75
N GLU A 81 -23.70 -5.25 -4.79
CA GLU A 81 -24.81 -6.03 -5.35
C GLU A 81 -25.21 -7.20 -4.43
N ASN A 82 -26.51 -7.47 -4.34
CA ASN A 82 -27.10 -8.41 -3.36
C ASN A 82 -26.71 -9.89 -3.60
N PHE A 83 -26.10 -10.21 -4.74
CA PHE A 83 -25.65 -11.56 -5.10
C PHE A 83 -24.17 -11.83 -4.79
N PHE A 84 -23.41 -10.81 -4.36
CA PHE A 84 -21.99 -11.02 -4.11
C PHE A 84 -21.74 -11.83 -2.84
N PRO A 85 -20.89 -12.87 -2.89
CA PRO A 85 -20.39 -13.50 -1.68
C PRO A 85 -19.56 -12.47 -0.90
N LEU A 86 -19.54 -12.63 0.42
CA LEU A 86 -18.84 -11.73 1.34
C LEU A 86 -17.40 -11.44 0.92
N GLU A 87 -16.71 -12.43 0.31
CA GLU A 87 -15.35 -12.28 -0.22
C GLU A 87 -15.21 -11.14 -1.24
N MET A 88 -16.17 -11.00 -2.16
CA MET A 88 -16.13 -9.98 -3.23
C MET A 88 -16.43 -8.60 -2.67
N PHE A 89 -17.39 -8.51 -1.75
CA PHE A 89 -17.72 -7.27 -1.06
C PHE A 89 -16.54 -6.74 -0.24
N LEU A 90 -15.88 -7.60 0.53
CA LEU A 90 -14.68 -7.24 1.28
C LEU A 90 -13.56 -6.79 0.34
N ALA A 91 -13.38 -7.46 -0.81
CA ALA A 91 -12.39 -7.05 -1.80
C ALA A 91 -12.67 -5.65 -2.38
N GLN A 92 -13.93 -5.33 -2.70
CA GLN A 92 -14.33 -3.99 -3.16
C GLN A 92 -13.97 -2.92 -2.12
N ILE A 93 -14.34 -3.12 -0.85
CA ILE A 93 -14.05 -2.16 0.22
C ILE A 93 -12.54 -1.99 0.43
N LEU A 94 -11.79 -3.10 0.56
CA LEU A 94 -10.36 -3.03 0.84
C LEU A 94 -9.59 -2.35 -0.30
N LEU A 95 -9.93 -2.61 -1.56
CA LEU A 95 -9.29 -1.97 -2.71
C LEU A 95 -9.65 -0.50 -2.87
N LEU A 96 -10.88 -0.09 -2.49
CA LEU A 96 -11.24 1.33 -2.42
C LEU A 96 -10.47 2.06 -1.32
N ILE A 97 -10.40 1.47 -0.12
CA ILE A 97 -9.61 2.00 0.99
C ILE A 97 -8.14 2.12 0.58
N ALA A 98 -7.58 1.08 -0.06
CA ALA A 98 -6.23 1.12 -0.59
C ALA A 98 -6.03 2.26 -1.61
N SER A 99 -6.98 2.44 -2.53
CA SER A 99 -6.90 3.52 -3.52
C SER A 99 -6.85 4.89 -2.85
N PHE A 100 -7.66 5.12 -1.82
CA PHE A 100 -7.66 6.39 -1.08
C PHE A 100 -6.40 6.58 -0.22
N LEU A 101 -6.01 5.57 0.57
CA LEU A 101 -4.84 5.64 1.45
C LEU A 101 -3.53 5.78 0.66
N GLY A 102 -3.40 5.09 -0.48
CA GLY A 102 -2.22 5.19 -1.33
C GLY A 102 -2.09 6.58 -1.97
N GLY A 103 -3.22 7.18 -2.36
CA GLY A 103 -3.26 8.57 -2.84
C GLY A 103 -2.84 9.57 -1.76
N LEU A 104 -3.30 9.39 -0.52
CA LEU A 104 -2.83 10.17 0.63
C LEU A 104 -1.33 9.95 0.91
N GLY A 105 -0.84 8.72 0.75
CA GLY A 105 0.59 8.38 0.87
C GLY A 105 1.45 9.15 -0.14
N ILE A 106 1.01 9.23 -1.40
CA ILE A 106 1.65 10.05 -2.44
C ILE A 106 1.63 11.52 -2.04
N PHE A 107 0.48 12.04 -1.61
CA PHE A 107 0.35 13.44 -1.20
C PHE A 107 1.35 13.79 -0.10
N PHE A 108 1.41 13.00 0.99
CA PHE A 108 2.34 13.28 2.09
C PHE A 108 3.82 13.09 1.73
N THR A 109 4.15 12.21 0.78
CA THR A 109 5.54 12.03 0.32
C THR A 109 5.98 13.08 -0.70
N LEU A 110 5.03 13.73 -1.40
CA LEU A 110 5.29 14.85 -2.32
C LEU A 110 5.43 16.22 -1.63
N LEU A 111 4.74 16.43 -0.51
CA LEU A 111 4.76 17.73 0.19
C LEU A 111 6.17 18.18 0.63
N PRO A 112 7.03 17.34 1.25
CA PRO A 112 8.34 17.77 1.72
C PRO A 112 9.26 18.34 0.63
N PRO A 113 9.50 17.67 -0.52
CA PRO A 113 10.35 18.24 -1.56
C PRO A 113 9.75 19.52 -2.16
N TRP A 114 8.42 19.61 -2.30
CA TRP A 114 7.74 20.81 -2.78
C TRP A 114 7.93 22.01 -1.84
N HIS A 115 7.67 21.83 -0.55
CA HIS A 115 7.82 22.91 0.43
C HIS A 115 9.27 23.24 0.77
N PHE A 116 10.19 22.29 0.63
CA PHE A 116 11.62 22.54 0.76
C PHE A 116 12.14 23.43 -0.37
N TYR A 117 11.69 23.19 -1.60
CA TYR A 117 11.96 24.09 -2.73
C TYR A 117 11.44 25.51 -2.48
N MET A 118 10.28 25.65 -1.82
CA MET A 118 9.69 26.93 -1.44
C MET A 118 10.24 27.51 -0.11
N GLY A 119 11.19 26.83 0.55
CA GLY A 119 11.80 27.29 1.82
C GLY A 119 10.85 27.35 3.02
N THR A 120 9.69 26.69 2.97
CA THR A 120 8.59 26.89 3.94
C THR A 120 8.53 25.86 5.08
N ILE A 121 9.31 24.78 5.01
CA ILE A 121 9.18 23.64 5.95
C ILE A 121 10.46 23.35 6.74
N HIS A 122 10.32 23.04 8.03
CA HIS A 122 11.44 22.59 8.86
C HIS A 122 11.71 21.08 8.70
N LYS A 123 12.97 20.68 8.91
CA LYS A 123 13.42 19.27 8.79
C LYS A 123 12.56 18.28 9.60
N THR A 124 12.13 18.65 10.81
CA THR A 124 11.29 17.78 11.65
C THR A 124 9.91 17.55 11.02
N GLN A 125 9.29 18.57 10.44
CA GLN A 125 7.99 18.45 9.78
C GLN A 125 8.10 17.58 8.52
N ALA A 126 9.15 17.75 7.71
CA ALA A 126 9.43 16.90 6.55
C ALA A 126 9.56 15.42 6.93
N ILE A 127 10.24 15.11 8.04
CA ILE A 127 10.37 13.74 8.56
C ILE A 127 9.01 13.18 8.97
N CYS A 128 8.17 13.95 9.66
CA CYS A 128 6.83 13.50 10.05
C CYS A 128 5.94 13.19 8.84
N LEU A 129 6.01 14.01 7.78
CA LEU A 129 5.25 13.79 6.55
C LEU A 129 5.71 12.52 5.82
N PHE A 130 7.02 12.29 5.71
CA PHE A 130 7.54 11.04 5.15
C PHE A 130 7.14 9.81 5.97
N LEU A 131 7.14 9.92 7.31
CA LEU A 131 6.69 8.84 8.19
C LEU A 131 5.20 8.54 7.97
N ALA A 132 4.36 9.57 7.95
CA ALA A 132 2.93 9.43 7.69
C ALA A 132 2.67 8.77 6.32
N GLY A 133 3.34 9.23 5.27
CA GLY A 133 3.23 8.64 3.93
C GLY A 133 3.72 7.20 3.87
N GLY A 134 4.83 6.89 4.56
CA GLY A 134 5.35 5.53 4.67
C GLY A 134 4.37 4.57 5.35
N ILE A 135 3.78 4.97 6.49
CA ILE A 135 2.75 4.18 7.19
C ILE A 135 1.54 3.96 6.28
N LEU A 136 1.09 4.99 5.57
CA LEU A 136 -0.04 4.88 4.63
C LEU A 136 0.26 3.90 3.50
N TYR A 137 1.47 3.89 2.94
CA TYR A 137 1.86 2.88 1.94
C TYR A 137 1.88 1.46 2.51
N ILE A 138 2.33 1.26 3.76
CA ILE A 138 2.27 -0.05 4.41
C ILE A 138 0.82 -0.53 4.53
N ILE A 139 -0.07 0.30 5.07
CA ILE A 139 -1.49 -0.03 5.23
C ILE A 139 -2.11 -0.31 3.86
N THR A 140 -1.82 0.53 2.87
CA THR A 140 -2.29 0.35 1.48
C THR A 140 -1.84 -1.00 0.92
N GLY A 141 -0.57 -1.38 1.09
CA GLY A 141 -0.03 -2.65 0.64
C GLY A 141 -0.77 -3.85 1.25
N PHE A 142 -1.06 -3.82 2.55
CA PHE A 142 -1.87 -4.86 3.18
C PHE A 142 -3.32 -4.88 2.67
N CYS A 143 -3.95 -3.72 2.49
CA CYS A 143 -5.29 -3.63 1.92
C CYS A 143 -5.37 -4.17 0.48
N VAL A 144 -4.27 -4.16 -0.29
CA VAL A 144 -4.20 -4.80 -1.61
C VAL A 144 -3.93 -6.31 -1.49
N LEU A 145 -2.97 -6.71 -0.65
CA LEU A 145 -2.53 -8.11 -0.57
C LEU A 145 -3.58 -9.04 0.04
N VAL A 146 -4.38 -8.57 1.02
CA VAL A 146 -5.44 -9.38 1.64
C VAL A 146 -6.47 -9.88 0.61
N PRO A 147 -7.14 -9.01 -0.18
CA PRO A 147 -8.12 -9.47 -1.16
C PRO A 147 -7.48 -10.24 -2.32
N VAL A 148 -6.25 -9.91 -2.72
CA VAL A 148 -5.51 -10.65 -3.75
C VAL A 148 -5.20 -12.08 -3.28
N SER A 149 -4.73 -12.24 -2.04
CA SER A 149 -4.41 -13.55 -1.45
C SER A 149 -5.67 -14.40 -1.27
N TRP A 150 -6.77 -13.77 -0.84
CA TRP A 150 -8.04 -14.46 -0.69
C TRP A 150 -8.59 -14.92 -2.05
N ASN A 151 -8.51 -14.08 -3.08
CA ASN A 151 -8.91 -14.47 -4.44
C ASN A 151 -8.03 -15.58 -5.01
N PHE A 152 -6.72 -15.53 -4.78
CA PHE A 152 -5.80 -16.61 -5.17
C PHE A 152 -6.18 -17.94 -4.49
N TYR A 153 -6.47 -17.91 -3.19
CA TYR A 153 -6.92 -19.09 -2.44
C TYR A 153 -8.26 -19.64 -2.96
N SER A 154 -9.22 -18.75 -3.23
CA SER A 154 -10.54 -19.10 -3.76
C SER A 154 -10.45 -19.78 -5.14
N VAL A 155 -9.54 -19.32 -6.01
CA VAL A 155 -9.24 -19.96 -7.31
C VAL A 155 -8.57 -21.33 -7.11
N ALA A 156 -7.61 -21.43 -6.18
CA ALA A 156 -6.93 -22.70 -5.89
C ALA A 156 -7.90 -23.77 -5.35
N ASN A 157 -8.92 -23.37 -4.60
CA ASN A 157 -9.96 -24.25 -4.07
C ASN A 157 -11.18 -24.42 -4.98
N ASN A 158 -11.18 -23.86 -6.20
CA ASN A 158 -12.31 -23.86 -7.13
C ASN A 158 -13.65 -23.37 -6.51
N SER A 159 -13.60 -22.40 -5.59
CA SER A 159 -14.81 -21.88 -4.95
C SER A 159 -15.68 -21.10 -5.93
N SER A 160 -16.96 -21.49 -6.07
CA SER A 160 -17.90 -20.86 -6.99
C SER A 160 -18.55 -19.61 -6.39
N ILE A 161 -19.02 -18.73 -7.26
CA ILE A 161 -19.78 -17.53 -6.95
C ILE A 161 -21.22 -17.77 -7.42
N PRO A 162 -22.25 -17.60 -6.57
CA PRO A 162 -23.64 -17.82 -6.96
C PRO A 162 -24.15 -16.64 -7.80
N PHE A 163 -23.77 -16.60 -9.08
CA PHE A 163 -24.30 -15.61 -10.01
C PHE A 163 -25.80 -15.84 -10.25
N PRO A 164 -26.61 -14.78 -10.30
CA PRO A 164 -28.03 -14.91 -10.61
C PRO A 164 -28.24 -15.37 -12.06
N LEU A 165 -29.33 -16.10 -12.29
CA LEU A 165 -29.69 -16.71 -13.58
C LEU A 165 -29.79 -15.68 -14.74
N SER A 166 -29.94 -14.40 -14.44
CA SER A 166 -29.94 -13.29 -15.41
C SER A 166 -28.62 -13.13 -16.17
N PHE A 167 -27.50 -13.55 -15.58
CA PHE A 167 -26.20 -13.55 -16.26
C PHE A 167 -26.02 -14.77 -17.17
N HIS A 168 -26.98 -15.71 -17.13
CA HIS A 168 -26.96 -16.96 -17.87
C HIS A 168 -25.73 -17.85 -17.55
N LEU A 169 -24.94 -17.60 -16.50
CA LEU A 169 -23.84 -18.50 -16.12
C LEU A 169 -24.37 -19.80 -15.49
N PRO A 170 -23.65 -20.94 -15.68
CA PRO A 170 -23.90 -22.12 -14.86
C PRO A 170 -23.60 -21.84 -13.38
N SER A 171 -24.19 -22.63 -12.49
CA SER A 171 -24.08 -22.49 -11.03
C SER A 171 -22.64 -22.52 -10.50
N GLY A 172 -21.68 -23.00 -11.30
CA GLY A 172 -20.26 -22.97 -11.01
C GLY A 172 -19.40 -23.25 -12.25
N PRO A 173 -18.11 -22.88 -12.22
CA PRO A 173 -17.19 -23.17 -13.31
C PRO A 173 -16.74 -24.62 -13.31
N VAL A 174 -16.36 -25.13 -14.48
CA VAL A 174 -15.77 -26.47 -14.65
C VAL A 174 -14.35 -26.49 -14.08
N ALA A 175 -13.62 -25.41 -14.31
CA ALA A 175 -12.30 -25.16 -13.77
C ALA A 175 -12.07 -23.66 -13.62
N GLN A 176 -11.26 -23.27 -12.64
CA GLN A 176 -10.80 -21.90 -12.49
C GLN A 176 -9.31 -21.78 -12.78
N LYS A 177 -8.91 -20.70 -13.44
CA LYS A 177 -7.52 -20.31 -13.63
C LYS A 177 -7.27 -18.91 -13.06
N ILE A 178 -6.04 -18.71 -12.62
CA ILE A 178 -5.56 -17.41 -12.13
C ILE A 178 -5.51 -16.44 -13.30
N GLY A 179 -6.17 -15.29 -13.17
CA GLY A 179 -6.06 -14.21 -14.14
C GLY A 179 -4.89 -13.27 -13.84
N ILE A 180 -4.51 -12.43 -14.81
CA ILE A 180 -3.34 -11.55 -14.71
C ILE A 180 -3.45 -10.50 -13.59
N ALA A 181 -4.66 -10.20 -13.11
CA ALA A 181 -4.85 -9.24 -12.02
C ALA A 181 -4.20 -9.69 -10.70
N ILE A 182 -4.14 -11.01 -10.44
CA ILE A 182 -3.54 -11.54 -9.21
C ILE A 182 -2.04 -11.21 -9.11
N PRO A 183 -1.17 -11.60 -10.08
CA PRO A 183 0.25 -11.26 -10.00
C PRO A 183 0.50 -9.74 -10.04
N MET A 184 -0.32 -8.97 -10.77
CA MET A 184 -0.23 -7.49 -10.74
C MET A 184 -0.51 -6.93 -9.35
N GLY A 185 -1.53 -7.45 -8.65
CA GLY A 185 -1.87 -7.07 -7.28
C GLY A 185 -0.79 -7.45 -6.27
N ILE A 186 -0.16 -8.62 -6.42
CA ILE A 186 0.98 -9.04 -5.58
C ILE A 186 2.15 -8.08 -5.79
N ALA A 187 2.53 -7.82 -7.04
CA ALA A 187 3.61 -6.90 -7.36
C ALA A 187 3.35 -5.50 -6.80
N SER A 188 2.14 -4.97 -7.01
CA SER A 188 1.68 -3.70 -6.45
C SER A 188 1.82 -3.64 -4.93
N GLY A 189 1.29 -4.64 -4.22
CA GLY A 189 1.35 -4.72 -2.76
C GLY A 189 2.79 -4.76 -2.23
N LEU A 190 3.67 -5.54 -2.86
CA LEU A 190 5.08 -5.61 -2.49
C LEU A 190 5.82 -4.29 -2.73
N MET A 191 5.58 -3.63 -3.86
CA MET A 191 6.18 -2.32 -4.16
C MET A 191 5.77 -1.28 -3.11
N LEU A 192 4.49 -1.28 -2.69
CA LEU A 192 3.97 -0.41 -1.64
C LEU A 192 4.60 -0.72 -0.28
N LEU A 193 4.73 -2.00 0.10
CA LEU A 193 5.37 -2.40 1.35
C LEU A 193 6.85 -1.98 1.40
N ILE A 194 7.60 -2.25 0.34
CA ILE A 194 9.02 -1.90 0.25
C ILE A 194 9.20 -0.38 0.30
N SER A 195 8.37 0.37 -0.43
CA SER A 195 8.37 1.84 -0.39
C SER A 195 8.10 2.37 1.01
N GLY A 196 7.09 1.84 1.70
CA GLY A 196 6.79 2.20 3.09
C GLY A 196 7.97 1.92 4.02
N ILE A 197 8.62 0.76 3.90
CA ILE A 197 9.82 0.41 4.68
C ILE A 197 10.96 1.41 4.42
N PHE A 198 11.19 1.82 3.18
CA PHE A 198 12.22 2.82 2.86
C PHE A 198 11.94 4.16 3.55
N PHE A 199 10.70 4.63 3.53
CA PHE A 199 10.31 5.85 4.23
C PHE A 199 10.44 5.71 5.75
N LEU A 200 10.04 4.58 6.34
CA LEU A 200 10.19 4.34 7.79
C LEU A 200 11.67 4.28 8.22
N SER A 201 12.52 3.61 7.43
CA SER A 201 13.96 3.44 7.72
C SER A 201 14.74 4.76 7.74
N THR A 202 14.21 5.80 7.11
CA THR A 202 14.83 7.14 7.10
C THR A 202 14.77 7.84 8.47
N THR A 203 13.88 7.38 9.35
CA THR A 203 13.68 7.96 10.69
C THR A 203 14.56 7.31 11.77
N GLY A 204 14.89 6.02 11.62
CA GLY A 204 15.70 5.25 12.57
C GLY A 204 17.19 5.63 12.60
N GLN A 205 17.65 6.46 11.65
CA GLN A 205 19.05 6.92 11.58
C GLN A 205 19.33 8.21 12.35
N ARG A 206 18.42 8.66 13.23
CA ARG A 206 18.73 9.76 14.15
C ARG A 206 19.77 9.31 15.19
N SER A 207 20.94 9.95 15.09
CA SER A 207 22.02 9.99 16.10
C SER A 207 21.50 10.19 17.53
N PRO A 208 22.26 9.73 18.54
CA PRO A 208 21.90 9.83 19.95
C PRO A 208 21.58 11.27 20.32
N VAL A 209 20.48 11.43 21.07
CA VAL A 209 20.18 12.67 21.81
C VAL A 209 21.44 13.05 22.61
N PRO A 210 21.96 14.29 22.54
CA PRO A 210 22.91 14.76 23.53
C PRO A 210 22.18 14.72 24.88
N GLY A 211 22.44 13.69 25.66
CA GLY A 211 21.92 13.56 27.01
C GLY A 211 22.34 14.81 27.77
N HIS A 212 21.34 15.53 28.26
CA HIS A 212 21.49 16.52 29.32
C HIS A 212 22.17 15.81 30.51
N SER A 213 23.46 16.06 30.75
CA SER A 213 24.15 15.57 31.94
C SER A 213 23.49 16.15 33.19
N PRO A 214 22.99 15.31 34.12
CA PRO A 214 22.57 15.80 35.42
C PRO A 214 23.82 16.03 36.29
N GLY A 215 23.97 17.26 36.78
CA GLY A 215 24.62 17.57 38.06
C GLY A 215 26.08 17.15 38.25
N GLY A 216 27.02 18.01 37.85
CA GLY A 216 28.33 18.06 38.51
C GLY A 216 28.18 18.67 39.90
N SER A 217 28.53 17.90 40.93
CA SER A 217 28.48 18.28 42.34
C SER A 217 29.34 19.51 42.67
N PRO A 218 29.01 20.31 43.70
CA PRO A 218 29.84 21.42 44.14
C PRO A 218 31.14 20.91 44.77
N LEU A 219 32.24 21.50 44.33
CA LEU A 219 33.59 21.29 44.84
C LEU A 219 33.69 21.63 46.35
N ALA A 220 34.50 20.83 47.03
CA ALA A 220 34.92 20.98 48.41
C ALA A 220 35.47 22.39 48.72
N GLY A 221 34.81 23.09 49.64
CA GLY A 221 35.31 24.28 50.31
C GLY A 221 36.19 23.92 51.50
N GLY A 222 37.44 23.52 51.25
CA GLY A 222 38.48 23.43 52.27
C GLY A 222 39.17 24.78 52.44
N SER A 223 38.81 25.53 53.48
CA SER A 223 39.49 26.76 53.88
C SER A 223 40.95 26.49 54.25
N ARG A 224 41.88 26.84 53.35
CA ARG A 224 43.30 26.98 53.67
C ARG A 224 43.71 28.41 53.32
N ALA A 225 43.85 29.23 54.35
CA ALA A 225 44.26 30.63 54.26
C ALA A 225 45.71 30.74 53.73
N PRO A 226 46.03 31.72 52.87
CA PRO A 226 47.41 32.05 52.55
C PRO A 226 48.04 32.94 53.65
N PRO A 227 49.36 32.83 53.90
CA PRO A 227 49.96 33.31 55.14
C PRO A 227 50.91 34.48 54.89
N TRP A 228 50.48 35.75 54.90
CA TRP A 228 51.44 36.88 54.82
C TRP A 228 51.05 38.19 55.54
N ILE A 229 50.23 38.19 56.58
CA ILE A 229 50.07 39.41 57.40
C ILE A 229 50.07 39.09 58.90
N ARG A 230 51.27 39.04 59.48
CA ARG A 230 51.65 39.57 60.81
C ARG A 230 53.18 39.48 60.94
N PRO A 231 53.86 40.25 61.81
CA PRO A 231 53.36 41.22 62.78
C PRO A 231 54.12 42.55 62.81
N HIS A 232 53.55 43.56 63.48
CA HIS A 232 54.28 44.30 64.53
C HIS A 232 53.26 44.71 65.58
N GLY A 233 53.46 44.21 66.80
CA GLY A 233 52.89 44.78 68.00
C GLY A 233 54.01 45.39 68.83
N ALA A 234 53.71 46.44 69.57
CA ALA A 234 54.17 46.71 70.93
C ALA A 234 53.64 48.08 71.38
N ALA A 235 53.09 48.09 72.60
CA ALA A 235 52.99 49.18 73.58
C ALA A 235 52.45 50.55 73.13
#